data_AF-A0A7L4YAV5-F1
#
_entry.id   AF-A0A7L4YAV5-F1
#
_cell.length_a   1.000
_cell.length_b   1.000
_cell.length_c   1.000
_cell.angle_alpha   90.00
_cell.angle_beta   90.00
_cell.angle_gamma   90.00
#
_symmetry.space_group_name_H-M   'P 1'
#
loop_
_entity.id
_entity.type
_entity.pdbx_description
1 polymer ?
#
loop_
_entity_poly.entity_id
_entity_poly.type
_entity_poly.pdbx_seq_one_letter_code
_entity_poly.pdbx_strand_id
1 'polypeptide(L)'
;MAVFAVRSDDRWWRERLDRPMNLATTHAISLLTHDEEDRPDSRDVVETMDTECPPPTVCSVPRNGSSDPVVDLAPDRPCPAGGRPADVRPAAGTAVRTEDVVAVGRHPTHGRPVRLFAEPYFAPAAVGDTGRDGAVVPVRGASSALADHRRTPGR
;
A
#
# COMPACT_ATOMS: atom_id res chain seq x y z
N MET A 1 -23.18 -8.52 -24.52
CA MET A 1 -22.05 -9.33 -23.99
C MET A 1 -20.73 -8.55 -23.83
N ALA A 2 -20.55 -7.37 -24.46
CA ALA A 2 -19.29 -6.62 -24.34
C ALA A 2 -18.97 -6.10 -22.91
N VAL A 3 -19.98 -5.75 -22.11
CA VAL A 3 -19.77 -5.18 -20.76
C VAL A 3 -19.11 -6.18 -19.78
N PHE A 4 -19.44 -7.47 -19.91
CA PHE A 4 -18.81 -8.51 -19.09
C PHE A 4 -17.35 -8.76 -19.47
N ALA A 5 -17.02 -8.72 -20.78
CA ALA A 5 -15.65 -8.88 -21.25
C ALA A 5 -14.73 -7.75 -20.76
N VAL A 6 -15.19 -6.50 -20.86
CA VAL A 6 -14.45 -5.32 -20.37
C VAL A 6 -14.25 -5.38 -18.86
N ARG A 7 -15.28 -5.78 -18.09
CA ARG A 7 -15.18 -5.86 -16.62
C ARG A 7 -14.24 -6.99 -16.15
N SER A 8 -14.18 -8.10 -16.87
CA SER A 8 -13.26 -9.20 -16.59
C SER A 8 -11.81 -8.82 -16.91
N ASP A 9 -11.58 -8.11 -18.03
CA ASP A 9 -10.26 -7.62 -18.43
C ASP A 9 -9.71 -6.60 -17.42
N ASP A 10 -10.53 -5.65 -17.01
CA ASP A 10 -10.25 -4.69 -15.94
C ASP A 10 -9.84 -5.37 -14.62
N ARG A 11 -10.55 -6.43 -14.22
CA ARG A 11 -10.29 -7.14 -12.97
C ARG A 11 -8.96 -7.88 -13.04
N TRP A 12 -8.75 -8.64 -14.11
CA TRP A 12 -7.51 -9.39 -14.32
C TRP A 12 -6.29 -8.47 -14.37
N TRP A 13 -6.43 -7.32 -15.04
CA TRP A 13 -5.39 -6.29 -15.10
C TRP A 13 -5.05 -5.73 -13.71
N ARG A 14 -6.05 -5.39 -12.88
CA ARG A 14 -5.84 -4.94 -11.49
C ARG A 14 -5.14 -6.01 -10.66
N GLU A 15 -5.59 -7.26 -10.75
CA GLU A 15 -4.99 -8.40 -10.04
C GLU A 15 -3.51 -8.57 -10.39
N ARG A 16 -3.13 -8.35 -11.66
CA ARG A 16 -1.73 -8.41 -12.11
C ARG A 16 -0.84 -7.31 -11.50
N LEU A 17 -1.38 -6.13 -11.24
CA LEU A 17 -0.69 -5.05 -10.53
C LEU A 17 -0.65 -5.28 -9.03
N ASP A 18 -1.75 -5.77 -8.46
CA ASP A 18 -1.94 -5.90 -7.02
C ASP A 18 -1.13 -7.08 -6.45
N ARG A 19 -0.96 -8.18 -7.19
CA ARG A 19 -0.23 -9.38 -6.72
C ARG A 19 1.22 -9.14 -6.26
N PRO A 20 2.09 -8.45 -7.03
CA PRO A 20 3.44 -8.15 -6.55
C PRO A 20 3.44 -7.17 -5.37
N MET A 21 2.46 -6.26 -5.29
CA MET A 21 2.35 -5.36 -4.14
C MET A 21 1.90 -6.10 -2.88
N ASN A 22 0.96 -7.04 -2.99
CA ASN A 22 0.58 -7.93 -1.90
C ASN A 22 1.82 -8.67 -1.35
N LEU A 23 2.61 -9.31 -2.21
CA LEU A 23 3.84 -9.99 -1.80
C LEU A 23 4.82 -9.06 -1.08
N ALA A 24 5.04 -7.85 -1.60
CA ALA A 24 5.89 -6.85 -0.96
C ALA A 24 5.34 -6.42 0.40
N THR A 25 4.02 -6.32 0.54
CA THR A 25 3.37 -5.88 1.77
C THR A 25 3.43 -6.97 2.84
N THR A 26 3.10 -8.21 2.50
CA THR A 26 3.25 -9.37 3.39
C THR A 26 4.70 -9.55 3.84
N HIS A 27 5.67 -9.38 2.93
CA HIS A 27 7.08 -9.47 3.28
C HIS A 27 7.49 -8.36 4.25
N ALA A 28 7.11 -7.11 3.96
CA ALA A 28 7.36 -5.98 4.86
C ALA A 28 6.72 -6.17 6.24
N ILE A 29 5.47 -6.64 6.31
CA ILE A 29 4.80 -6.93 7.58
C ILE A 29 5.55 -8.02 8.36
N SER A 30 6.08 -9.04 7.70
CA SER A 30 6.87 -10.09 8.36
C SER A 30 8.21 -9.59 8.94
N LEU A 31 8.71 -8.46 8.44
CA LEU A 31 9.93 -7.79 8.89
C LEU A 31 9.65 -6.68 9.90
N LEU A 32 8.38 -6.30 10.12
CA LEU A 32 8.03 -5.28 11.10
C LEU A 32 8.18 -5.84 12.50
N THR A 33 9.06 -5.20 13.26
CA THR A 33 9.18 -5.41 14.70
C THR A 33 8.48 -4.26 15.42
N HIS A 34 8.35 -4.39 16.74
CA HIS A 34 7.74 -3.35 17.57
C HIS A 34 8.65 -3.12 18.79
N ASP A 35 8.75 -1.87 19.21
CA ASP A 35 9.50 -1.50 20.42
C ASP A 35 8.71 -1.80 21.71
N GLU A 36 9.29 -1.45 22.87
CA GLU A 36 8.68 -1.68 24.18
C GLU A 36 7.38 -0.86 24.39
N GLU A 37 7.17 0.18 23.58
CA GLU A 37 5.96 1.00 23.55
C GLU A 37 4.95 0.58 22.46
N ASP A 38 5.15 -0.60 21.85
CA ASP A 38 4.39 -1.12 20.69
C ASP A 38 4.40 -0.20 19.47
N ARG A 39 5.40 0.65 19.30
CA ARG A 39 5.54 1.43 18.07
C ARG A 39 6.20 0.57 17.00
N PRO A 40 5.79 0.70 15.73
CA PRO A 40 6.42 -0.06 14.67
C PRO A 40 7.89 0.35 14.52
N ASP A 41 8.77 -0.63 14.57
CA ASP A 41 10.17 -0.50 14.17
C ASP A 41 10.33 -1.09 12.76
N SER A 42 10.67 -0.21 11.82
CA SER A 42 10.82 -0.54 10.41
C SER A 42 12.27 -0.72 9.99
N ARG A 43 13.21 -0.85 10.94
CA ARG A 43 14.64 -0.98 10.63
C ARG A 43 14.93 -2.16 9.71
N ASP A 44 14.40 -3.35 10.03
CA ASP A 44 14.62 -4.56 9.22
C ASP A 44 13.94 -4.47 7.85
N VAL A 45 12.81 -3.74 7.78
CA VAL A 45 12.15 -3.41 6.50
C VAL A 45 13.07 -2.59 5.62
N VAL A 46 13.72 -1.56 6.16
CA VAL A 46 14.68 -0.74 5.42
C VAL A 46 15.89 -1.60 5.03
N GLU A 47 16.54 -2.26 5.98
CA GLU A 47 17.76 -3.04 5.71
C GLU A 47 17.54 -4.13 4.64
N THR A 48 16.36 -4.74 4.58
CA THR A 48 16.03 -5.80 3.63
C THR A 48 15.48 -5.28 2.30
N MET A 49 14.61 -4.25 2.33
CA MET A 49 13.83 -3.81 1.17
C MET A 49 14.29 -2.50 0.53
N ASP A 50 15.31 -1.81 1.06
CA ASP A 50 15.82 -0.53 0.50
C ASP A 50 16.38 -0.65 -0.94
N THR A 51 16.54 -1.88 -1.44
CA THR A 51 16.91 -2.14 -2.85
C THR A 51 15.72 -2.28 -3.80
N GLU A 52 14.49 -2.46 -3.28
CA GLU A 52 13.27 -2.60 -4.09
C GLU A 52 12.60 -1.24 -4.30
N CYS A 53 12.24 -0.91 -5.54
CA CYS A 53 11.73 0.43 -5.88
C CYS A 53 10.21 0.42 -6.20
N PRO A 54 9.35 1.17 -5.48
CA PRO A 54 9.61 1.80 -4.18
C PRO A 54 9.47 0.83 -3.01
N PRO A 55 10.26 1.05 -1.95
CA PRO A 55 10.00 0.38 -0.69
C PRO A 55 8.63 0.83 -0.17
N PRO A 56 7.93 -0.02 0.59
CA PRO A 56 6.62 0.33 1.10
C PRO A 56 6.70 1.45 2.14
N THR A 57 5.65 2.27 2.21
CA THR A 57 5.48 3.23 3.30
C THR A 57 4.84 2.54 4.49
N VAL A 58 5.38 2.70 5.69
CA VAL A 58 4.77 2.18 6.92
C VAL A 58 4.03 3.31 7.61
N CYS A 59 2.78 3.07 7.98
CA CYS A 59 1.96 3.99 8.73
C CYS A 59 1.45 3.34 10.02
N SER A 60 1.33 4.12 11.09
CA SER A 60 0.73 3.73 12.37
C SER A 60 -0.46 4.61 12.71
N VAL A 61 -1.41 4.06 13.45
CA VAL A 61 -2.49 4.83 14.06
C VAL A 61 -2.03 5.26 15.46
N PRO A 62 -2.03 6.57 15.76
CA PRO A 62 -1.63 7.03 17.07
C PRO A 62 -2.55 6.49 18.17
N ARG A 63 -1.97 5.95 19.24
CA ARG A 63 -2.71 5.45 20.41
C ARG A 63 -3.42 6.55 21.22
N ASN A 64 -3.24 7.82 20.85
CA ASN A 64 -3.88 8.97 21.50
C ASN A 64 -5.34 9.22 21.06
N GLY A 65 -5.95 8.29 20.30
CA GLY A 65 -7.33 8.40 19.83
C GLY A 65 -7.50 9.14 18.50
N SER A 66 -6.40 9.55 17.86
CA SER A 66 -6.43 10.05 16.48
C SER A 66 -6.66 8.89 15.50
N SER A 67 -7.66 9.01 14.62
CA SER A 67 -7.90 8.07 13.53
C SER A 67 -7.01 8.29 12.30
N ASP A 68 -6.24 9.38 12.30
CA ASP A 68 -5.38 9.73 11.17
C ASP A 68 -4.03 9.01 11.29
N PRO A 69 -3.67 8.16 10.30
CA PRO A 69 -2.40 7.47 10.33
C PRO A 69 -1.23 8.44 10.20
N VAL A 70 -0.22 8.21 11.02
CA VAL A 70 1.09 8.86 10.93
C VAL A 70 1.98 8.00 10.04
N VAL A 71 2.95 8.62 9.37
CA VAL A 71 3.92 7.91 8.52
C VAL A 71 5.17 7.71 9.35
N ASP A 72 5.53 6.46 9.61
CA ASP A 72 6.71 6.08 10.40
C ASP A 72 7.91 5.82 9.50
N LEU A 73 7.68 5.16 8.36
CA LEU A 73 8.66 4.96 7.31
C LEU A 73 8.15 5.51 5.99
N ALA A 74 8.92 6.39 5.38
CA ALA A 74 8.76 6.78 3.99
C ALA A 74 10.06 6.48 3.23
N PRO A 75 9.98 6.07 1.95
CA PRO A 75 11.16 5.91 1.11
C PRO A 75 11.96 7.22 1.00
N ASP A 76 13.27 7.16 1.28
CA ASP A 76 14.18 8.32 1.17
C ASP A 76 14.33 8.82 -0.26
N ARG A 77 14.21 7.92 -1.25
CA ARG A 77 14.19 8.28 -2.67
C ARG A 77 12.81 7.97 -3.25
N PRO A 78 12.10 8.97 -3.79
CA PRO A 78 10.90 8.70 -4.56
C PRO A 78 11.32 7.93 -5.81
N CYS A 79 10.96 6.66 -5.89
CA CYS A 79 10.99 5.96 -7.17
C CYS A 79 10.16 6.75 -8.18
N PRO A 80 10.41 6.64 -9.50
CA PRO A 80 9.81 7.51 -10.52
C PRO A 80 8.27 7.47 -10.62
N ALA A 81 7.61 6.66 -9.78
CA ALA A 81 6.17 6.60 -9.59
C ALA A 81 5.72 6.74 -8.12
N GLY A 82 6.56 7.26 -7.23
CA GLY A 82 6.29 7.38 -5.80
C GLY A 82 5.04 8.21 -5.51
N GLY A 83 4.10 7.63 -4.76
CA GLY A 83 2.92 8.33 -4.28
C GLY A 83 3.29 9.39 -3.26
N ARG A 84 2.53 10.48 -3.20
CA ARG A 84 2.75 11.50 -2.17
C ARG A 84 2.22 10.97 -0.83
N PRO A 85 2.78 11.39 0.32
CA PRO A 85 2.21 11.05 1.62
C PRO A 85 0.71 11.37 1.74
N ALA A 86 0.26 12.42 1.04
CA ALA A 86 -1.15 12.81 0.93
C ALA A 86 -2.05 11.77 0.24
N ASP A 87 -1.50 10.91 -0.63
CA ASP A 87 -2.23 9.81 -1.26
C ASP A 87 -2.20 8.54 -0.40
N VAL A 88 -1.10 8.32 0.34
CA VAL A 88 -0.84 7.13 1.16
C VAL A 88 -1.68 7.13 2.44
N ARG A 89 -1.69 8.23 3.21
CA ARG A 89 -2.40 8.29 4.49
C ARG A 89 -3.91 7.96 4.39
N PRO A 90 -4.65 8.48 3.39
CA PRO A 90 -6.05 8.11 3.23
C PRO A 90 -6.27 6.62 2.92
N ALA A 91 -5.36 5.99 2.15
CA ALA A 91 -5.43 4.57 1.84
C ALA A 91 -5.14 3.73 3.09
N ALA A 92 -4.07 4.05 3.83
CA ALA A 92 -3.73 3.44 5.11
C ALA A 92 -4.88 3.54 6.11
N GLY A 93 -5.45 4.73 6.30
CA GLY A 93 -6.54 4.95 7.25
C GLY A 93 -7.81 4.21 6.86
N THR A 94 -8.06 4.03 5.55
CA THR A 94 -9.18 3.20 5.10
C THR A 94 -8.92 1.74 5.42
N ALA A 95 -7.73 1.22 5.10
CA ALA A 95 -7.37 -0.18 5.37
C ALA A 95 -7.44 -0.53 6.85
N VAL A 96 -6.97 0.36 7.72
CA VAL A 96 -7.08 0.20 9.18
C VAL A 96 -8.55 0.18 9.61
N ARG A 97 -9.36 1.15 9.17
CA ARG A 97 -10.78 1.24 9.58
C ARG A 97 -11.64 0.09 9.08
N THR A 98 -11.36 -0.42 7.88
CA THR A 98 -12.13 -1.54 7.30
C THR A 98 -11.55 -2.90 7.67
N GLU A 99 -10.38 -2.91 8.30
CA GLU A 99 -9.61 -4.11 8.64
C GLU A 99 -9.35 -5.03 7.44
N ASP A 100 -9.26 -4.44 6.25
CA ASP A 100 -9.14 -5.15 4.98
C ASP A 100 -8.16 -4.43 4.06
N VAL A 101 -7.67 -5.18 3.08
CA VAL A 101 -6.79 -4.69 2.03
C VAL A 101 -7.52 -3.63 1.20
N VAL A 102 -6.89 -2.46 1.04
CA VAL A 102 -7.40 -1.38 0.19
C VAL A 102 -6.48 -1.17 -1.00
N ALA A 103 -6.97 -1.48 -2.19
CA ALA A 103 -6.24 -1.27 -3.44
C ALA A 103 -6.91 -0.17 -4.29
N VAL A 104 -6.27 0.99 -4.42
CA VAL A 104 -6.84 2.20 -5.06
C VAL A 104 -5.94 2.79 -6.12
N GLY A 105 -6.52 3.26 -7.22
CA GLY A 105 -5.80 4.04 -8.23
C GLY A 105 -5.86 5.53 -7.91
N ARG A 106 -4.77 6.26 -8.11
CA ARG A 106 -4.70 7.72 -7.98
C ARG A 106 -4.09 8.35 -9.23
N HIS A 107 -4.57 9.53 -9.56
CA HIS A 107 -4.06 10.37 -10.64
C HIS A 107 -3.61 11.68 -10.00
N PRO A 108 -2.33 11.78 -9.60
CA PRO A 108 -1.81 13.01 -9.01
C PRO A 108 -1.91 14.15 -10.04
N THR A 109 -2.29 15.35 -9.63
CA THR A 109 -2.52 16.51 -10.51
C THR A 109 -1.34 16.84 -11.44
N HIS A 110 -0.12 16.50 -11.02
CA HIS A 110 1.11 16.68 -11.79
C HIS A 110 1.97 15.40 -11.87
N GLY A 111 1.35 14.23 -11.82
CA GLY A 111 2.06 12.95 -11.72
C GLY A 111 1.55 11.89 -12.68
N ARG A 112 2.35 10.84 -12.82
CA ARG A 112 1.93 9.61 -13.48
C ARG A 112 0.84 8.94 -12.64
N PRO A 113 -0.15 8.27 -13.25
CA PRO A 113 -1.10 7.46 -12.50
C PRO A 113 -0.37 6.41 -11.66
N VAL A 114 -0.83 6.25 -10.43
CA VAL A 114 -0.27 5.30 -9.45
C VAL A 114 -1.36 4.37 -8.94
N ARG A 115 -0.94 3.18 -8.50
CA ARG A 115 -1.74 2.23 -7.74
C ARG A 115 -1.17 2.16 -6.34
N LEU A 116 -2.02 2.31 -5.33
CA LEU A 116 -1.70 2.06 -3.93
C LEU A 116 -2.34 0.76 -3.51
N PHE A 117 -1.65 0.02 -2.66
CA PHE A 117 -2.16 -1.20 -2.03
C PHE A 117 -1.83 -1.07 -0.55
N ALA A 118 -2.84 -1.02 0.31
CA ALA A 118 -2.67 -0.83 1.74
C ALA A 118 -3.15 -2.08 2.48
N GLU A 119 -2.27 -2.71 3.24
CA GLU A 119 -2.57 -3.88 4.06
C GLU A 119 -2.42 -3.52 5.54
N PRO A 120 -3.45 -3.74 6.37
CA PRO A 120 -3.38 -3.40 7.77
C PRO A 120 -2.63 -4.47 8.58
N TYR A 121 -1.82 -4.07 9.56
CA TYR A 121 -1.09 -4.96 10.46
C TYR A 121 -1.55 -4.79 11.92
N PHE A 122 -1.18 -5.74 12.78
CA PHE A 122 -1.38 -5.69 14.23
C PHE A 122 -0.04 -5.71 14.94
N ALA A 123 0.07 -4.98 16.04
CA ALA A 123 1.15 -5.13 16.98
C ALA A 123 1.01 -6.47 17.73
N PRO A 124 2.12 -7.18 17.99
CA PRO A 124 2.08 -8.48 18.65
C PRO A 124 1.53 -8.44 20.08
N ALA A 125 1.56 -7.29 20.76
CA ALA A 125 1.00 -7.12 22.10
C ALA A 125 -0.47 -6.66 22.12
N ALA A 126 -1.15 -6.59 20.96
CA ALA A 126 -2.58 -6.29 20.90
C ALA A 126 -3.38 -7.40 21.62
N VAL A 127 -3.78 -7.14 22.87
CA VAL A 127 -4.59 -8.06 23.67
C VAL A 127 -6.07 -7.85 23.32
N GLY A 128 -6.61 -8.74 22.47
CA GLY A 128 -8.02 -8.75 22.07
C GLY A 128 -8.32 -7.88 20.84
N ASP A 129 -9.58 -7.46 20.69
CA ASP A 129 -10.13 -6.67 19.57
C ASP A 129 -9.67 -5.18 19.58
N THR A 130 -8.51 -4.90 20.16
CA THR A 130 -7.83 -3.61 20.02
C THR A 130 -7.39 -3.49 18.57
N GLY A 131 -8.12 -2.67 17.81
CA GLY A 131 -7.99 -2.54 16.35
C GLY A 131 -6.57 -2.30 15.84
N ARG A 132 -6.41 -2.46 14.52
CA ARG A 132 -5.14 -2.45 13.78
C ARG A 132 -4.23 -1.28 14.17
N ASP A 133 -2.96 -1.56 14.48
CA ASP A 133 -1.96 -0.56 14.84
C ASP A 133 -1.47 0.26 13.65
N GLY A 134 -1.70 -0.19 12.42
CA GLY A 134 -1.26 0.54 11.25
C GLY A 134 -1.49 -0.16 9.92
N ALA A 135 -0.89 0.37 8.86
CA ALA A 135 -0.89 -0.24 7.54
C ALA A 135 0.45 -0.06 6.82
N VAL A 136 0.81 -1.05 6.01
CA VAL A 136 1.92 -0.99 5.08
C VAL A 136 1.37 -0.70 3.68
N VAL A 137 1.97 0.28 3.00
CA VAL A 137 1.45 0.84 1.74
C VAL A 137 2.55 0.95 0.69
N PRO A 138 2.76 -0.08 -0.15
CA PRO A 138 3.48 0.09 -1.41
C PRO A 138 2.71 0.96 -2.40
N VAL A 139 3.47 1.64 -3.26
CA VAL A 139 2.95 2.43 -4.38
C VAL A 139 3.61 2.00 -5.67
N ARG A 140 2.85 1.82 -6.74
CA ARG A 140 3.41 1.45 -8.05
C ARG A 140 2.90 2.36 -9.16
N GLY A 141 3.79 2.69 -10.10
CA GLY A 141 3.39 3.39 -11.32
C GLY A 141 2.48 2.53 -12.18
N ALA A 142 1.34 3.08 -12.55
CA ALA A 142 0.35 2.41 -13.38
C ALA A 142 0.45 2.83 -14.85
N SER A 143 1.32 3.78 -15.23
CA SER A 143 1.36 4.34 -16.60
C SER A 143 1.61 3.30 -17.70
N SER A 144 2.64 2.46 -17.56
CA SER A 144 2.95 1.44 -18.58
C SER A 144 1.85 0.40 -18.64
N ALA A 145 1.38 -0.06 -17.48
CA ALA A 145 0.29 -1.02 -17.37
C ALA A 145 -1.04 -0.49 -17.95
N LEU A 146 -1.35 0.79 -17.78
CA LEU A 146 -2.52 1.45 -18.37
C LEU A 146 -2.37 1.61 -19.89
N ALA A 147 -1.16 1.94 -20.37
CA ALA A 147 -0.89 2.06 -21.80
C ALA A 147 -1.02 0.71 -22.52
N ASP A 148 -0.52 -0.37 -21.91
CA ASP A 148 -0.65 -1.72 -22.46
C ASP A 148 -2.10 -2.18 -22.50
N HIS A 149 -2.86 -2.00 -21.42
CA HIS A 149 -4.30 -2.31 -21.37
C HIS A 149 -5.10 -1.56 -22.45
N ARG A 150 -4.78 -0.27 -22.70
CA ARG A 150 -5.40 0.50 -23.79
C ARG A 150 -5.05 0.02 -25.19
N ARG A 151 -3.90 -0.66 -25.38
CA ARG A 151 -3.48 -1.20 -26.69
C ARG A 151 -4.09 -2.57 -26.99
N THR A 152 -4.65 -3.26 -26.01
CA THR A 152 -5.29 -4.58 -26.16
C THR A 152 -6.81 -4.52 -25.97
N PRO A 153 -7.58 -3.65 -26.67
CA PRO A 153 -9.03 -3.74 -26.61
C PRO A 153 -9.45 -5.01 -27.37
N GLY A 154 -9.82 -6.05 -26.61
CA GLY A 154 -10.54 -7.26 -27.03
C GLY A 154 -10.33 -7.71 -28.48
N ARG A 155 -9.42 -8.66 -28.68
CA ARG A 155 -9.36 -9.45 -29.90
C ARG A 155 -10.08 -10.78 -29.70
#